data_AF-A0A2G5WV42-F1
#
_entry.id   AF-A0A2G5WV42-F1
#
_cell.length_a   1.000
_cell.length_b   1.000
_cell.length_c   1.000
_cell.angle_alpha   90.00
_cell.angle_beta   90.00
_cell.angle_gamma   90.00
#
_symmetry.space_group_name_H-M   'P 1'
#
loop_
_entity.id
_entity.type
_entity.pdbx_description
1 polymer ?
#
loop_
_entity_poly.entity_id
_entity_poly.type
_entity_poly.pdbx_seq_one_letter_code
_entity_poly.pdbx_strand_id
1 'polypeptide(L)'
;MLVDINLLPEKIREKATFLWIAIAILLVAFLTWVVLYFIAQKYDDDAQKLQQSTYEIQKQQESITSQMRLSAFGQEKEQLAATVEFLKGYQYKTQPLLEDLAKALPDRGFFQELTFTAPNEVTLKVQFDDLMEPALYLTRLKASSLVIDATFEGIETEKLDVGERENVLPRYFATYFIQFVDDRALPSTDAEVDPNAIEESQEEASPAEEQPQQPTPEESQPPIDANTEGGDMVE
;
A
#
# COMPACT_ATOMS: atom_id res chain seq x y z
N MET A 1 -92.64 -57.93 -76.29
CA MET A 1 -91.29 -57.35 -76.51
C MET A 1 -90.68 -57.12 -75.13
N LEU A 2 -89.74 -57.98 -74.75
CA LEU A 2 -88.96 -57.82 -73.54
C LEU A 2 -87.80 -56.90 -73.89
N VAL A 3 -87.75 -55.73 -73.25
CA VAL A 3 -86.58 -54.87 -73.28
C VAL A 3 -85.60 -55.45 -72.26
N ASP A 4 -84.47 -55.90 -72.76
CA ASP A 4 -83.35 -56.44 -72.00
C ASP A 4 -82.62 -55.28 -71.32
N ILE A 5 -82.70 -55.21 -69.99
CA ILE A 5 -82.01 -54.19 -69.21
C ILE A 5 -80.66 -54.79 -68.83
N ASN A 6 -79.62 -54.38 -69.54
CA ASN A 6 -78.25 -54.72 -69.19
C ASN A 6 -77.86 -53.99 -67.91
N LEU A 7 -78.05 -54.65 -66.76
CA LEU A 7 -77.47 -54.21 -65.49
C LEU A 7 -76.01 -54.66 -65.46
N LEU A 8 -75.13 -53.81 -65.98
CA LEU A 8 -73.71 -53.89 -65.64
C LEU A 8 -73.55 -53.36 -64.21
N PRO A 9 -73.13 -54.18 -63.23
CA PRO A 9 -72.92 -53.70 -61.88
C PRO A 9 -71.65 -52.83 -61.84
N GLU A 10 -71.80 -51.53 -61.59
CA GLU A 10 -70.66 -50.66 -61.28
C GLU A 10 -70.01 -51.09 -59.95
N LYS A 11 -68.70 -51.30 -60.01
CA LYS A 11 -67.87 -51.81 -58.92
C LYS A 11 -67.74 -50.74 -57.84
N ILE A 12 -68.41 -50.97 -56.70
CA ILE A 12 -68.32 -50.14 -55.48
C ILE A 12 -66.86 -50.18 -54.98
N ARG A 13 -66.10 -49.12 -55.27
CA ARG A 13 -64.70 -48.92 -54.82
C ARG A 13 -64.61 -47.79 -53.79
N GLU A 14 -65.47 -47.76 -52.79
CA GLU A 14 -65.50 -46.63 -51.84
C GLU A 14 -64.66 -46.87 -50.57
N LYS A 15 -64.35 -48.13 -50.25
CA LYS A 15 -63.68 -48.50 -48.98
C LYS A 15 -62.15 -48.44 -49.04
N ALA A 16 -61.58 -48.52 -50.23
CA ALA A 16 -60.12 -48.48 -50.42
C ALA A 16 -59.53 -47.08 -50.21
N THR A 17 -60.27 -46.02 -50.61
CA THR A 17 -59.82 -44.63 -50.47
C THR A 17 -59.73 -44.20 -49.01
N PHE A 18 -60.70 -44.58 -48.17
CA PHE A 18 -60.65 -44.34 -46.73
C PHE A 18 -59.48 -45.06 -46.04
N LEU A 19 -59.16 -46.28 -46.48
CA LEU A 19 -58.02 -47.05 -45.97
C LEU A 19 -56.68 -46.37 -46.27
N TRP A 20 -56.53 -45.81 -47.47
CA TRP A 20 -55.35 -45.03 -47.87
C TRP A 20 -55.21 -43.72 -47.07
N ILE A 21 -56.31 -43.03 -46.78
CA ILE A 21 -56.32 -41.83 -45.94
C ILE A 21 -55.92 -42.14 -44.49
N ALA A 22 -56.43 -43.23 -43.92
CA ALA A 22 -56.05 -43.67 -42.57
C ALA A 22 -54.55 -44.01 -42.49
N ILE A 23 -54.02 -44.70 -43.51
CA ILE A 23 -52.57 -45.00 -43.61
C ILE A 23 -51.75 -43.71 -43.72
N ALA A 24 -52.18 -42.74 -44.52
CA ALA A 24 -51.48 -41.47 -44.66
C ALA A 24 -51.42 -40.69 -43.33
N ILE A 25 -52.52 -40.64 -42.58
CA ILE A 25 -52.56 -40.00 -41.25
C ILE A 25 -51.64 -40.72 -40.26
N LEU A 26 -51.63 -42.05 -40.26
CA LEU A 26 -50.76 -42.84 -39.39
C LEU A 26 -49.28 -42.61 -39.72
N LEU A 27 -48.95 -42.50 -41.01
CA LEU A 27 -47.58 -42.21 -41.47
C LEU A 27 -47.13 -40.82 -41.02
N VAL A 28 -48.00 -39.81 -41.12
CA VAL A 28 -47.71 -38.45 -40.62
C VAL A 28 -47.54 -38.44 -39.09
N ALA A 29 -48.41 -39.11 -38.34
CA ALA A 29 -48.30 -39.22 -36.89
C ALA A 29 -47.00 -39.95 -36.45
N PHE A 30 -46.58 -40.96 -37.21
CA PHE A 30 -45.32 -41.65 -36.96
C PHE A 30 -44.12 -40.73 -37.22
N LEU A 31 -44.15 -39.96 -38.32
CA LEU A 31 -43.08 -38.99 -38.62
C LEU A 31 -42.96 -37.92 -37.53
N THR A 32 -44.09 -37.37 -37.07
CA THR A 32 -44.06 -36.35 -36.01
C THR A 32 -43.53 -36.91 -34.70
N TRP A 33 -43.88 -38.15 -34.34
CA TRP A 33 -43.35 -38.81 -33.15
C TRP A 33 -41.83 -39.01 -33.23
N VAL A 34 -41.30 -39.47 -34.37
CA VAL A 34 -39.86 -39.64 -34.58
C VAL A 34 -39.12 -38.30 -34.46
N VAL A 35 -39.64 -37.23 -35.07
CA VAL A 35 -39.02 -35.90 -34.99
C VAL A 35 -39.02 -35.38 -33.57
N LEU A 36 -40.13 -35.51 -32.83
CA LEU A 36 -40.21 -35.07 -31.43
C LEU A 36 -39.25 -35.87 -30.53
N TYR A 37 -39.09 -37.17 -30.78
CA TYR A 37 -38.16 -38.01 -30.04
C TYR A 37 -36.70 -37.55 -30.21
N PHE A 38 -36.29 -37.25 -31.45
CA PHE A 38 -34.94 -36.71 -31.71
C PHE A 38 -34.70 -35.35 -31.06
N ILE A 39 -35.70 -34.49 -31.01
CA ILE A 39 -35.59 -33.18 -30.36
C ILE A 39 -35.42 -33.36 -28.85
N ALA A 40 -36.25 -34.19 -28.21
CA ALA A 40 -36.17 -34.45 -26.78
C ALA A 40 -34.79 -34.99 -26.36
N GLN A 41 -34.23 -35.93 -27.13
CA GLN A 41 -32.93 -36.51 -26.82
C GLN A 41 -31.78 -35.47 -26.85
N LYS A 42 -31.83 -34.50 -27.79
CA LYS A 42 -30.82 -33.44 -27.85
C LYS A 42 -30.90 -32.47 -26.68
N TYR A 43 -32.10 -32.17 -26.19
CA TYR A 43 -32.27 -31.32 -25.00
C TYR A 43 -31.69 -31.98 -23.74
N ASP A 44 -31.84 -33.29 -23.59
CA ASP A 44 -31.24 -34.02 -22.47
C ASP A 44 -29.71 -34.04 -22.55
N ASP A 45 -29.15 -34.27 -23.74
CA ASP A 45 -27.70 -34.23 -23.96
C ASP A 45 -27.11 -32.83 -23.69
N ASP A 46 -27.80 -31.78 -24.14
CA ASP A 46 -27.38 -30.40 -23.93
C ASP A 46 -27.51 -30.00 -22.45
N ALA A 47 -28.57 -30.44 -21.76
CA ALA A 47 -28.73 -30.24 -20.32
C ALA A 47 -27.63 -30.93 -19.51
N GLN A 48 -27.26 -32.17 -19.88
CA GLN A 48 -26.16 -32.89 -19.22
C GLN A 48 -24.80 -32.23 -19.45
N LYS A 49 -24.52 -31.78 -20.69
CA LYS A 49 -23.29 -31.03 -20.98
C LYS A 49 -23.22 -29.72 -20.21
N LEU A 50 -24.34 -29.01 -20.08
CA LEU A 50 -24.41 -27.77 -19.33
C LEU A 50 -24.13 -28.02 -17.84
N GLN A 51 -24.72 -29.06 -17.26
CA GLN A 51 -24.45 -29.46 -15.87
C GLN A 51 -23.00 -29.87 -15.63
N GLN A 52 -22.38 -30.60 -16.57
CA GLN A 52 -20.96 -30.93 -16.46
C GLN A 52 -20.10 -29.67 -16.53
N SER A 53 -20.41 -28.74 -17.44
CA SER A 53 -19.67 -27.49 -17.58
C SER A 53 -19.76 -26.61 -16.32
N THR A 54 -20.93 -26.52 -15.69
CA THR A 54 -21.09 -25.74 -14.45
C THR A 54 -20.39 -26.37 -13.27
N TYR A 55 -20.36 -27.71 -13.19
CA TYR A 55 -19.62 -28.44 -12.17
C TYR A 55 -18.11 -28.23 -12.31
N GLU A 56 -17.56 -28.32 -13.53
CA GLU A 56 -16.14 -28.06 -13.79
C GLU A 56 -15.77 -26.60 -13.47
N ILE A 57 -16.61 -25.63 -13.84
CA ILE A 57 -16.39 -24.22 -13.53
C ILE A 57 -16.42 -23.96 -12.01
N GLN A 58 -17.36 -24.55 -11.27
CA GLN A 58 -17.38 -24.42 -9.80
C GLN A 58 -16.11 -24.99 -9.17
N LYS A 59 -15.67 -26.17 -9.60
CA LYS A 59 -14.45 -26.80 -9.10
C LYS A 59 -13.22 -25.95 -9.40
N GLN A 60 -13.15 -25.33 -10.58
CA GLN A 60 -12.09 -24.40 -10.93
C GLN A 60 -12.13 -23.15 -10.04
N GLN A 61 -13.31 -22.54 -9.82
CA GLN A 61 -13.44 -21.38 -8.93
C GLN A 61 -13.01 -21.69 -7.49
N GLU A 62 -13.39 -22.84 -6.95
CA GLU A 62 -12.99 -23.24 -5.60
C GLU A 62 -11.47 -23.45 -5.51
N SER A 63 -10.86 -24.04 -6.54
CA SER A 63 -9.41 -24.22 -6.61
C SER A 63 -8.64 -22.89 -6.74
N ILE A 64 -9.18 -21.91 -7.46
CA ILE A 64 -8.55 -20.59 -7.63
C ILE A 64 -8.74 -19.77 -6.35
N THR A 65 -9.94 -19.79 -5.76
CA THR A 65 -10.25 -19.05 -4.51
C THR A 65 -9.44 -19.57 -3.32
N SER A 66 -9.24 -20.89 -3.23
CA SER A 66 -8.40 -21.49 -2.18
C SER A 66 -6.92 -21.12 -2.37
N GLN A 67 -6.41 -21.16 -3.60
CA GLN A 67 -5.04 -20.71 -3.90
C GLN A 67 -4.83 -19.22 -3.58
N MET A 68 -5.78 -18.35 -3.97
CA MET A 68 -5.68 -16.91 -3.68
C MET A 68 -5.77 -16.59 -2.18
N ARG A 69 -6.60 -17.30 -1.40
CA ARG A 69 -6.65 -17.12 0.06
C ARG A 69 -5.35 -17.55 0.74
N LEU A 70 -4.75 -18.65 0.32
CA LEU A 70 -3.48 -19.13 0.85
C LEU A 70 -2.33 -18.21 0.45
N SER A 71 -2.33 -17.70 -0.78
CA SER A 71 -1.28 -16.80 -1.27
C SER A 71 -1.38 -15.41 -0.65
N ALA A 72 -2.55 -14.77 -0.62
CA ALA A 72 -2.70 -13.41 -0.09
C ALA A 72 -2.31 -13.32 1.40
N PHE A 73 -2.89 -14.17 2.25
CA PHE A 73 -2.60 -14.15 3.68
C PHE A 73 -1.21 -14.72 4.04
N GLY A 74 -0.65 -15.60 3.20
CA GLY A 74 0.68 -16.17 3.38
C GLY A 74 1.78 -15.21 2.96
N GLN A 75 1.65 -14.61 1.76
CA GLN A 75 2.64 -13.71 1.17
C GLN A 75 2.75 -12.40 1.95
N GLU A 76 1.65 -11.81 2.41
CA GLU A 76 1.70 -10.59 3.23
C GLU A 76 2.45 -10.83 4.55
N LYS A 77 2.19 -11.97 5.21
CA LYS A 77 2.87 -12.34 6.46
C LYS A 77 4.34 -12.67 6.23
N GLU A 78 4.66 -13.31 5.12
CA GLU A 78 6.03 -13.66 4.75
C GLU A 78 6.85 -12.42 4.38
N GLN A 79 6.26 -11.47 3.65
CA GLN A 79 6.88 -10.17 3.36
C GLN A 79 7.10 -9.34 4.62
N LEU A 80 6.13 -9.33 5.54
CA LEU A 80 6.27 -8.62 6.81
C LEU A 80 7.35 -9.28 7.70
N ALA A 81 7.38 -10.62 7.75
CA ALA A 81 8.42 -11.36 8.47
C ALA A 81 9.81 -11.13 7.87
N ALA A 82 9.94 -11.10 6.54
CA ALA A 82 11.19 -10.80 5.85
C ALA A 82 11.66 -9.36 6.12
N THR A 83 10.73 -8.40 6.13
CA THR A 83 11.03 -7.00 6.48
C THR A 83 11.50 -6.87 7.93
N VAL A 84 10.84 -7.55 8.86
CA VAL A 84 11.26 -7.55 10.28
C VAL A 84 12.63 -8.19 10.46
N GLU A 85 12.90 -9.30 9.76
CA GLU A 85 14.20 -9.98 9.84
C GLU A 85 15.32 -9.13 9.23
N PHE A 86 15.04 -8.44 8.12
CA PHE A 86 15.95 -7.43 7.55
C PHE A 86 16.27 -6.34 8.57
N LEU A 87 15.25 -5.72 9.19
CA LEU A 87 15.45 -4.66 10.18
C LEU A 87 16.21 -5.14 11.43
N LYS A 88 16.00 -6.38 11.86
CA LYS A 88 16.77 -6.99 12.97
C LYS A 88 18.24 -7.20 12.61
N GLY A 89 18.52 -7.64 11.38
CA GLY A 89 19.89 -7.81 10.89
C GLY A 89 20.61 -6.50 10.56
N TYR A 90 19.85 -5.43 10.32
CA TYR A 90 20.35 -4.13 9.88
C TYR A 90 20.73 -3.18 11.02
N GLN A 91 21.16 -3.70 12.17
CA GLN A 91 21.62 -2.88 13.29
C GLN A 91 23.11 -2.57 13.15
N TYR A 92 23.48 -1.29 13.08
CA TYR A 92 24.88 -0.90 13.13
C TYR A 92 25.44 -1.15 14.53
N LYS A 93 26.63 -1.75 14.59
CA LYS A 93 27.36 -1.89 15.86
C LYS A 93 27.99 -0.55 16.21
N THR A 94 27.27 0.26 16.98
CA THR A 94 27.73 1.60 17.41
C THR A 94 28.90 1.55 18.39
N GLN A 95 29.06 0.45 19.13
CA GLN A 95 30.12 0.28 20.13
C GLN A 95 31.54 0.54 19.59
N PRO A 96 32.03 -0.15 18.52
CA PRO A 96 33.38 0.08 18.01
C PRO A 96 33.61 1.51 17.53
N LEU A 97 32.60 2.13 16.90
CA LEU A 97 32.66 3.53 16.49
C LEU A 97 32.80 4.45 17.71
N LEU A 98 31.94 4.28 18.72
CA LEU A 98 31.97 5.10 19.92
C LEU A 98 33.27 4.93 20.72
N GLU A 99 33.80 3.71 20.79
CA GLU A 99 35.09 3.44 21.46
C GLU A 99 36.25 4.16 20.75
N ASP A 100 36.25 4.17 19.42
CA ASP A 100 37.28 4.84 18.63
C ASP A 100 37.19 6.37 18.75
N LEU A 101 35.98 6.93 18.66
CA LEU A 101 35.72 8.35 18.92
C LEU A 101 36.15 8.74 20.33
N ALA A 102 35.83 7.93 21.34
CA ALA A 102 36.22 8.18 22.73
C ALA A 102 37.74 8.13 22.95
N LYS A 103 38.46 7.25 22.25
CA LYS A 103 39.94 7.19 22.31
C LYS A 103 40.62 8.41 21.72
N ALA A 104 40.00 9.05 20.72
CA ALA A 104 40.52 10.29 20.13
C ALA A 104 40.31 11.52 21.03
N LEU A 105 39.42 11.43 22.02
CA LEU A 105 39.02 12.51 22.91
C LEU A 105 40.17 12.94 23.82
N PRO A 106 40.37 14.25 24.08
CA PRO A 106 41.33 14.73 25.08
C PRO A 106 40.89 14.38 26.52
N ASP A 107 41.83 14.41 27.46
CA ASP A 107 41.62 14.07 28.88
C ASP A 107 40.47 14.84 29.56
N ARG A 108 40.13 16.02 29.04
CA ARG A 108 39.07 16.91 29.55
C ARG A 108 37.97 17.20 28.53
N GLY A 109 37.79 16.31 27.55
CA GLY A 109 36.66 16.37 26.61
C GLY A 109 35.48 15.51 27.08
N PHE A 110 34.26 15.95 26.81
CA PHE A 110 33.04 15.17 27.12
C PHE A 110 32.09 15.14 25.93
N PHE A 111 31.56 13.96 25.61
CA PHE A 111 30.46 13.85 24.66
C PHE A 111 29.16 14.33 25.29
N GLN A 112 28.52 15.29 24.64
CA GLN A 112 27.24 15.84 25.06
C GLN A 112 26.10 15.17 24.29
N GLU A 113 26.28 15.05 22.97
CA GLU A 113 25.24 14.52 22.08
C GLU A 113 25.88 13.79 20.90
N LEU A 114 25.27 12.66 20.53
CA LEU A 114 25.61 11.89 19.35
C LEU A 114 24.31 11.54 18.64
N THR A 115 24.10 12.13 17.46
CA THR A 115 22.85 12.02 16.70
C THR A 115 23.13 11.44 15.33
N PHE A 116 22.55 10.28 15.03
CA PHE A 116 22.66 9.67 13.71
C PHE A 116 21.71 10.36 12.73
N THR A 117 22.25 11.03 11.73
CA THR A 117 21.47 11.73 10.69
C THR A 117 21.16 10.81 9.51
N ALA A 118 22.05 9.87 9.22
CA ALA A 118 21.89 8.85 8.18
C ALA A 118 22.59 7.55 8.59
N PRO A 119 22.47 6.44 7.85
CA PRO A 119 23.07 5.16 8.20
C PRO A 119 24.58 5.22 8.47
N ASN A 120 25.31 6.05 7.72
CA ASN A 120 26.76 6.22 7.79
C ASN A 120 27.18 7.64 8.25
N GLU A 121 26.24 8.43 8.78
CA GLU A 121 26.48 9.83 9.14
C GLU A 121 26.04 10.11 10.58
N VAL A 122 26.88 10.83 11.31
CA VAL A 122 26.62 11.20 12.69
C VAL A 122 27.05 12.63 12.99
N THR A 123 26.19 13.36 13.67
CA THR A 123 26.49 14.66 14.26
C THR A 123 26.90 14.44 15.71
N LEU A 124 28.07 14.93 16.08
CA LEU A 124 28.66 14.78 17.40
C LEU A 124 28.88 16.16 18.03
N LYS A 125 28.26 16.41 19.19
CA LYS A 125 28.50 17.58 20.02
C LYS A 125 29.43 17.22 21.18
N VAL A 126 30.57 17.89 21.25
CA VAL A 126 31.61 17.66 22.25
C VAL A 126 31.89 18.93 23.04
N GLN A 127 32.00 18.80 24.36
CA GLN A 127 32.46 19.86 25.24
C GLN A 127 33.99 19.78 25.42
N PHE A 128 34.64 20.93 25.36
CA PHE A 128 36.07 21.14 25.63
C PHE A 128 36.27 22.28 26.63
N ASP A 129 37.37 22.23 27.36
CA ASP A 129 37.79 23.27 28.30
C ASP A 129 38.76 24.28 27.64
N ASP A 130 39.33 23.95 26.48
CA ASP A 130 40.26 24.79 25.71
C ASP A 130 39.75 25.06 24.28
N LEU A 131 40.05 26.25 23.74
CA LEU A 131 39.64 26.68 22.40
C LEU A 131 40.41 25.97 21.27
N MET A 132 41.62 25.47 21.54
CA MET A 132 42.47 24.78 20.57
C MET A 132 42.13 23.28 20.44
N GLU A 133 41.63 22.67 21.52
CA GLU A 133 41.27 21.25 21.56
C GLU A 133 40.26 20.82 20.48
N PRO A 134 39.22 21.62 20.15
CA PRO A 134 38.28 21.29 19.08
C PRO A 134 38.94 21.03 17.71
N ALA A 135 39.90 21.86 17.32
CA ALA A 135 40.58 21.71 16.03
C ALA A 135 41.55 20.52 16.05
N LEU A 136 42.19 20.27 17.19
CA LEU A 136 43.06 19.12 17.37
C LEU A 136 42.27 17.81 17.35
N TYR A 137 41.08 17.79 17.95
CA TYR A 137 40.16 16.65 17.92
C TYR A 137 39.71 16.33 16.50
N LEU A 138 39.36 17.33 15.67
CA LEU A 138 39.05 17.11 14.25
C LEU A 138 40.18 16.39 13.51
N THR A 139 41.43 16.76 13.79
CA THR A 139 42.60 16.13 13.17
C THR A 139 42.73 14.66 13.59
N ARG A 140 42.46 14.35 14.86
CA ARG A 140 42.47 12.97 15.37
C ARG A 140 41.34 12.14 14.78
N LEU A 141 40.15 12.72 14.62
CA LEU A 141 39.01 12.08 13.96
C LEU A 141 39.36 11.67 12.53
N LYS A 142 39.95 12.57 11.75
CA LYS A 142 40.38 12.30 10.37
C LYS A 142 41.51 11.26 10.25
N ALA A 143 42.23 11.00 11.32
CA ALA A 143 43.29 10.00 11.35
C ALA A 143 42.76 8.58 11.67
N SER A 144 41.50 8.46 12.08
CA SER A 144 40.87 7.15 12.33
C SER A 144 40.59 6.41 11.03
N SER A 145 40.82 5.09 11.04
CA SER A 145 40.44 4.21 9.92
C SER A 145 38.94 3.95 9.81
N LEU A 146 38.16 4.26 10.85
CA LEU A 146 36.70 4.08 10.86
C LEU A 146 35.97 5.32 10.36
N VAL A 147 36.66 6.44 10.20
CA VAL A 147 36.11 7.72 9.72
C VAL A 147 36.50 7.91 8.26
N ILE A 148 35.50 8.11 7.39
CA ILE A 148 35.70 8.45 5.97
C ILE A 148 36.00 9.93 5.85
N ASP A 149 35.15 10.77 6.45
CA ASP A 149 35.34 12.21 6.48
C ASP A 149 34.76 12.80 7.78
N ALA A 150 35.31 13.94 8.18
CA ALA A 150 34.83 14.71 9.31
C ALA A 150 34.86 16.21 8.99
N THR A 151 33.77 16.90 9.25
CA THR A 151 33.62 18.34 9.06
C THR A 151 33.32 19.00 10.39
N PHE A 152 33.90 20.19 10.59
CA PHE A 152 33.63 21.03 11.75
C PHE A 152 32.53 22.02 11.40
N GLU A 153 31.42 21.98 12.14
CA GLU A 153 30.25 22.82 11.86
C GLU A 153 30.32 24.16 12.61
N GLY A 154 30.80 24.15 13.85
CA GLY A 154 30.88 25.36 14.64
C GLY A 154 31.31 25.13 16.07
N ILE A 155 31.51 26.25 16.77
CA ILE A 155 31.83 26.31 18.20
C ILE A 155 30.93 27.32 18.90
N GLU A 156 30.32 26.89 19.99
CA GLU A 156 29.54 27.71 20.90
C GLU A 156 30.32 27.88 22.20
N THR A 157 30.24 29.07 22.80
CA THR A 157 30.82 29.32 24.11
C THR A 157 29.72 29.68 25.08
N GLU A 158 29.61 28.93 26.17
CA GLU A 158 28.69 29.26 27.24
C GLU A 158 29.35 30.28 28.17
N LYS A 159 28.88 31.52 28.11
CA LYS A 159 29.25 32.56 29.07
C LYS A 159 28.34 32.42 30.28
N LEU A 160 28.84 31.88 31.38
CA LEU A 160 28.11 31.92 32.65
C LEU A 160 28.05 33.37 33.13
N ASP A 161 26.85 33.86 33.43
CA ASP A 161 26.62 35.21 33.96
C ASP A 161 27.21 35.28 35.37
N VAL A 162 28.32 36.02 35.50
CA VAL A 162 29.19 36.00 36.69
C VAL A 162 28.62 36.90 37.77
N GLY A 163 27.65 36.38 38.52
CA GLY A 163 27.35 36.85 39.88
C GLY A 163 28.19 36.07 40.90
N GLU A 164 29.27 36.68 41.41
CA GLU A 164 30.00 36.30 42.64
C GLU A 164 30.67 34.90 42.71
N ARG A 165 31.21 34.36 41.62
CA ARG A 165 32.18 33.24 41.71
C ARG A 165 33.40 33.51 40.84
N GLU A 166 34.48 33.99 41.47
CA GLU A 166 35.81 33.99 40.85
C GLU A 166 36.21 32.53 40.58
N ASN A 167 36.62 32.24 39.33
CA ASN A 167 37.12 30.94 38.84
C ASN A 167 36.09 30.00 38.21
N VAL A 168 35.35 30.47 37.21
CA VAL A 168 34.62 29.61 36.26
C VAL A 168 35.42 29.55 34.96
N LEU A 169 35.87 28.35 34.57
CA LEU A 169 36.53 28.15 33.28
C LEU A 169 35.48 28.22 32.16
N PRO A 170 35.80 28.87 31.01
CA PRO A 170 34.90 28.89 29.87
C PRO A 170 34.72 27.47 29.31
N ARG A 171 33.47 27.13 28.96
CA ARG A 171 33.16 25.85 28.28
C ARG A 171 32.92 26.11 26.81
N TYR A 172 33.57 25.30 25.98
CA TYR A 172 33.45 25.34 24.54
C TYR A 172 32.70 24.12 24.06
N PHE A 173 31.67 24.31 23.25
CA PHE A 173 30.92 23.22 22.63
C PHE A 173 31.19 23.23 21.15
N ALA A 174 31.82 22.19 20.63
CA ALA A 174 32.06 22.05 19.20
C ALA A 174 31.14 20.98 18.62
N THR A 175 30.63 21.25 17.43
CA THR A 175 29.79 20.32 16.67
C THR A 175 30.56 19.82 15.45
N TYR A 176 30.56 18.51 15.28
CA TYR A 176 31.21 17.81 14.17
C TYR A 176 30.19 17.00 13.41
N PHE A 177 30.32 17.00 12.09
CA PHE A 177 29.65 16.07 11.20
C PHE A 177 30.66 15.00 10.79
N ILE A 178 30.35 13.73 11.00
CA ILE A 178 31.26 12.61 10.80
C ILE A 178 30.58 11.59 9.88
N GLN A 179 31.24 11.27 8.77
CA GLN A 179 30.90 10.14 7.92
C GLN A 179 31.83 8.97 8.27
N PHE A 180 31.26 7.82 8.63
CA PHE A 180 32.02 6.64 9.04
C PHE A 180 31.85 5.48 8.05
N VAL A 181 32.79 4.54 8.10
CA VAL A 181 32.73 3.33 7.29
C VAL A 181 31.62 2.44 7.83
N ASP A 182 30.60 2.21 7.01
CA ASP A 182 29.53 1.30 7.31
C ASP A 182 29.65 0.07 6.40
N ASP A 183 30.04 -1.06 6.99
CA ASP A 183 30.16 -2.34 6.27
C ASP A 183 28.80 -2.94 5.89
N ARG A 184 27.68 -2.32 6.31
CA ARG A 184 26.35 -2.70 5.82
C ARG A 184 26.28 -2.36 4.34
N ALA A 185 25.89 -3.34 3.52
CA ALA A 185 25.55 -3.11 2.13
C ALA A 185 24.32 -2.21 2.06
N LEU A 186 24.53 -0.89 2.04
CA LEU A 186 23.51 0.09 1.72
C LEU A 186 23.07 -0.23 0.28
N PRO A 187 21.80 -0.59 0.02
CA PRO A 187 21.29 -0.42 -1.33
C PRO A 187 21.44 1.07 -1.62
N SER A 188 22.27 1.40 -2.61
CA SER A 188 22.43 2.77 -3.08
C SER A 188 21.05 3.38 -3.27
N THR A 189 20.84 4.58 -2.75
CA THR A 189 19.60 5.39 -2.78
C THR A 189 19.12 5.76 -4.20
N ASP A 190 19.52 4.99 -5.20
CA ASP A 190 19.04 5.04 -6.59
C ASP A 190 17.95 4.01 -6.87
N ALA A 191 17.40 3.35 -5.83
CA ALA A 191 16.16 2.60 -5.96
C ALA A 191 15.02 3.61 -6.17
N GLU A 192 14.76 3.91 -7.45
CA GLU A 192 13.61 4.67 -7.93
C GLU A 192 12.33 4.04 -7.37
N VAL A 193 11.82 4.64 -6.29
CA VAL A 193 10.51 4.31 -5.72
C VAL A 193 9.49 4.80 -6.73
N ASP A 194 8.93 3.88 -7.52
CA ASP A 194 7.85 4.14 -8.47
C ASP A 194 6.64 4.74 -7.71
N PRO A 195 6.32 6.03 -7.90
CA PRO A 195 5.25 6.71 -7.17
C PRO A 195 3.85 6.21 -7.55
N ASN A 196 3.70 5.32 -8.55
CA ASN A 196 2.40 4.82 -8.99
C ASN A 196 1.96 3.50 -8.32
N ALA A 197 2.74 2.92 -7.39
CA ALA A 197 2.41 1.64 -6.79
C ALA A 197 1.28 1.66 -5.73
N ILE A 198 0.66 2.83 -5.44
CA ILE A 198 -0.29 3.00 -4.33
C ILE A 198 -1.73 3.36 -4.78
N GLU A 199 -2.02 3.60 -6.05
CA GLU A 199 -3.32 4.20 -6.42
C GLU A 199 -4.54 3.27 -6.61
N GLU A 200 -4.42 1.93 -6.61
CA GLU A 200 -5.61 1.05 -6.74
C GLU A 200 -6.08 0.49 -5.40
N SER A 201 -6.70 1.28 -4.52
CA SER A 201 -7.49 0.72 -3.39
C SER A 201 -8.49 1.66 -2.68
N GLN A 202 -8.76 2.88 -3.16
CA GLN A 202 -9.72 3.76 -2.46
C GLN A 202 -10.70 4.42 -3.40
N GLU A 203 -11.61 3.61 -3.93
CA GLU A 203 -12.92 4.08 -4.36
C GLU A 203 -13.99 3.22 -3.67
N GLU A 204 -14.99 3.91 -3.10
CA GLU A 204 -16.15 3.38 -2.34
C GLU A 204 -16.00 3.19 -0.81
N ALA A 205 -16.25 4.28 -0.04
CA ALA A 205 -17.44 4.40 0.83
C ALA A 205 -17.28 5.58 1.81
N SER A 206 -17.96 6.70 1.54
CA SER A 206 -18.31 7.70 2.55
C SER A 206 -19.83 7.63 2.77
N PRO A 207 -20.28 7.61 4.04
CA PRO A 207 -21.30 8.58 4.43
C PRO A 207 -20.97 9.30 5.76
N ALA A 208 -20.98 10.62 5.65
CA ALA A 208 -21.50 11.65 6.58
C ALA A 208 -21.11 11.68 8.08
N GLU A 209 -20.62 12.87 8.47
CA GLU A 209 -20.80 13.60 9.76
C GLU A 209 -20.27 12.91 11.04
N GLU A 210 -19.45 13.53 11.89
CA GLU A 210 -19.69 14.76 12.64
C GLU A 210 -18.37 15.25 13.29
N GLN A 211 -18.17 16.56 13.31
CA GLN A 211 -17.02 17.25 13.88
C GLN A 211 -17.36 17.75 15.29
N PRO A 212 -16.42 17.70 16.25
CA PRO A 212 -16.39 18.73 17.29
C PRO A 212 -15.03 19.46 17.31
N GLN A 213 -15.05 20.73 16.92
CA GLN A 213 -13.98 21.69 17.18
C GLN A 213 -14.13 22.24 18.61
N GLN A 214 -13.03 22.27 19.37
CA GLN A 214 -12.91 22.96 20.65
C GLN A 214 -12.11 24.26 20.43
N PRO A 215 -12.49 25.41 21.04
CA PRO A 215 -12.11 26.74 20.55
C PRO A 215 -10.80 27.28 21.11
N THR A 216 -10.10 28.04 20.28
CA THR A 216 -8.96 28.92 20.58
C THR A 216 -9.40 30.14 21.40
N PRO A 217 -8.64 30.61 22.41
CA PRO A 217 -8.88 31.91 23.03
C PRO A 217 -8.23 33.03 22.19
N GLU A 218 -9.06 33.93 21.68
CA GLU A 218 -8.68 35.14 20.95
C GLU A 218 -8.47 36.29 21.95
N GLU A 219 -7.30 36.95 21.87
CA GLU A 219 -6.91 38.07 22.71
C GLU A 219 -7.61 39.36 22.25
N SER A 220 -8.32 39.97 23.18
CA SER A 220 -9.15 41.17 23.04
C SER A 220 -8.39 42.43 22.62
N GLN A 221 -8.90 43.16 21.63
CA GLN A 221 -8.84 44.62 21.58
C GLN A 221 -10.22 45.19 21.22
N PRO A 222 -10.78 46.14 22.00
CA PRO A 222 -12.11 46.70 21.77
C PRO A 222 -12.11 47.88 20.77
N PRO A 223 -13.31 48.30 20.30
CA PRO A 223 -13.51 48.79 18.94
C PRO A 223 -13.43 50.31 18.80
N ILE A 224 -13.22 50.75 17.56
CA ILE A 224 -13.33 52.14 17.12
C ILE A 224 -14.71 52.29 16.47
N ASP A 225 -15.67 52.86 17.21
CA ASP A 225 -17.01 53.14 16.70
C ASP A 225 -16.99 54.32 15.72
N ALA A 226 -17.63 54.12 14.56
CA ALA A 226 -18.02 55.18 13.65
C ALA A 226 -19.55 55.22 13.57
N ASN A 227 -20.16 56.26 14.15
CA ASN A 227 -21.45 56.74 13.70
C ASN A 227 -21.58 58.25 13.95
N THR A 228 -21.47 59.00 12.85
CA THR A 228 -22.44 59.97 12.31
C THR A 228 -23.26 60.87 13.25
N GLU A 229 -23.26 62.15 12.85
CA GLU A 229 -24.27 63.21 13.03
C GLU A 229 -24.23 64.09 14.30
N GLY A 230 -23.86 65.36 14.06
CA GLY A 230 -24.84 66.44 14.16
C GLY A 230 -24.70 67.43 15.33
N GLY A 231 -24.29 68.66 14.99
CA GLY A 231 -24.52 69.88 15.80
C GLY A 231 -23.68 69.96 17.07
N ASP A 232 -23.37 71.12 17.64
CA ASP A 232 -23.73 72.48 17.36
C ASP A 232 -22.73 73.39 18.11
N MET A 233 -22.65 74.62 17.64
CA MET A 233 -22.16 75.87 18.24
C MET A 233 -21.61 75.89 19.68
N VAL A 234 -20.40 76.49 19.85
CA VAL A 234 -20.13 77.82 20.46
C VAL A 234 -20.48 77.96 21.96
N GLU A 235 -19.44 78.04 22.82
CA GLU A 235 -19.11 79.19 23.70
C GLU A 235 -17.81 78.92 24.49
#